data_AF-A0A9P0CRA8-F1
#
_entry.id   AF-A0A9P0CRA8-F1
#
_cell.length_a   1.000
_cell.length_b   1.000
_cell.length_c   1.000
_cell.angle_alpha   90.00
_cell.angle_beta   90.00
_cell.angle_gamma   90.00
#
_symmetry.space_group_name_H-M   'P 1'
#
loop_
_entity.id
_entity.type
_entity.pdbx_description
1 polymer ?
#
loop_
_entity_poly.entity_id
_entity_poly.type
_entity_poly.pdbx_seq_one_letter_code
_entity_poly.pdbx_strand_id
1 'polypeptide(L)'
;MHGSLVGDADSSITKQLSSHKLYGATPIQKIECVNHLLRNFCNKLKDLSSPSSHLIIPLNLRKKLESNILRFRISIKKAAAFRIQMTVPLAEKIPLFQNDIKNFVAHIFGEYSNCEEYFCKGTIDQEENIMPELIRCGFIDDIMACL
;
A
#
# COMPACT_ATOMS: atom_id res chain seq x y z
N MET A 1 -19.74 -18.31 -20.15
CA MET A 1 -18.26 -18.31 -20.07
C MET A 1 -17.80 -16.87 -20.15
N HIS A 2 -17.23 -16.31 -19.09
CA HIS A 2 -16.61 -14.98 -19.11
C HIS A 2 -15.11 -15.19 -19.30
N GLY A 3 -14.57 -14.79 -20.46
CA GLY A 3 -13.13 -14.83 -20.71
C GLY A 3 -12.47 -13.60 -20.10
N SER A 4 -11.54 -13.80 -19.17
CA SER A 4 -10.72 -12.73 -18.61
C SER A 4 -9.45 -12.59 -19.46
N LEU A 5 -9.27 -11.43 -20.13
CA LEU A 5 -8.03 -11.09 -20.82
C LEU A 5 -7.16 -10.25 -19.88
N VAL A 6 -5.93 -10.71 -19.63
CA VAL A 6 -4.94 -9.97 -18.84
C VAL A 6 -3.91 -9.36 -19.80
N GLY A 7 -3.93 -8.05 -19.93
CA GLY A 7 -2.98 -7.29 -20.76
C GLY A 7 -2.50 -6.05 -20.04
N ASP A 8 -1.32 -5.55 -20.42
CA ASP A 8 -0.73 -4.33 -19.86
C ASP A 8 -1.38 -3.09 -20.51
N ALA A 9 -2.68 -2.93 -20.30
CA ALA A 9 -3.44 -1.85 -20.89
C ALA A 9 -3.27 -0.58 -20.05
N ASP A 10 -2.68 0.45 -20.66
CA ASP A 10 -2.65 1.78 -20.09
C ASP A 10 -4.06 2.41 -20.05
N SER A 11 -4.21 3.48 -19.27
CA SER A 11 -5.50 4.15 -19.07
C SER A 11 -6.08 4.73 -20.38
N SER A 12 -5.22 5.00 -21.38
CA SER A 12 -5.61 5.47 -22.72
C SER A 12 -6.27 4.36 -23.55
N ILE A 13 -5.68 3.16 -23.57
CA ILE A 13 -6.27 2.01 -24.27
C ILE A 13 -7.59 1.62 -23.62
N THR A 14 -7.69 1.63 -22.29
CA THR A 14 -8.96 1.32 -21.60
C THR A 14 -10.08 2.30 -22.00
N LYS A 15 -9.77 3.60 -22.12
CA LYS A 15 -10.70 4.63 -22.60
C LYS A 15 -11.10 4.40 -24.05
N GLN A 16 -10.13 4.10 -24.91
CA GLN A 16 -10.40 3.79 -26.33
C GLN A 16 -11.29 2.56 -26.47
N LEU A 17 -10.95 1.45 -25.81
CA LEU A 17 -11.74 0.22 -25.82
C LEU A 17 -13.19 0.44 -25.34
N SER A 18 -13.36 1.27 -24.31
CA SER A 18 -14.68 1.66 -23.80
C SER A 18 -15.45 2.52 -24.80
N SER A 19 -14.78 3.48 -25.46
CA SER A 19 -15.39 4.38 -26.44
C SER A 19 -15.79 3.68 -27.75
N HIS A 20 -15.00 2.71 -28.20
CA HIS A 20 -15.22 2.01 -29.46
C HIS A 20 -16.24 0.86 -29.36
N LYS A 21 -16.76 0.54 -28.16
CA LYS A 21 -17.73 -0.55 -27.92
C LYS A 21 -17.38 -1.84 -28.65
N LEU A 22 -16.10 -2.21 -28.68
CA LEU A 22 -15.60 -3.35 -29.48
C LEU A 22 -16.22 -4.69 -29.09
N TYR A 23 -16.77 -4.78 -27.88
CA TYR A 23 -17.48 -5.97 -27.36
C TYR A 23 -18.99 -5.74 -27.18
N GLY A 24 -19.57 -4.83 -27.96
CA GLY A 24 -21.00 -4.52 -27.94
C GLY A 24 -21.46 -3.84 -26.64
N ALA A 25 -22.48 -4.40 -25.99
CA ALA A 25 -23.00 -3.91 -24.71
C ALA A 25 -22.22 -4.41 -23.48
N THR A 26 -21.21 -5.26 -23.68
CA THR A 26 -20.44 -5.84 -22.56
C THR A 26 -19.50 -4.79 -21.98
N PRO A 27 -19.62 -4.45 -20.69
CA PRO A 27 -18.73 -3.48 -20.07
C PRO A 27 -17.32 -4.06 -19.91
N ILE A 28 -16.31 -3.26 -20.24
CA ILE A 28 -14.90 -3.60 -20.03
C ILE A 28 -14.50 -3.14 -18.63
N GLN A 29 -14.03 -4.07 -17.80
CA GLN A 29 -13.55 -3.77 -16.47
C GLN A 29 -12.02 -3.74 -16.46
N LYS A 30 -11.44 -2.62 -16.02
CA LYS A 30 -10.01 -2.57 -15.71
C LYS A 30 -9.77 -3.28 -14.39
N ILE A 31 -8.90 -4.29 -14.39
CA ILE A 31 -8.42 -4.96 -13.19
C ILE A 31 -6.91 -4.77 -13.14
N GLU A 32 -6.41 -4.09 -12.10
CA GLU A 32 -4.97 -3.93 -11.91
C GLU A 32 -4.39 -5.19 -11.27
N CYS A 33 -3.21 -5.61 -11.75
CA CYS A 33 -2.49 -6.69 -11.09
C CYS A 33 -1.85 -6.19 -9.80
N VAL A 34 -1.59 -7.10 -8.86
CA VAL A 34 -0.97 -6.77 -7.57
C VAL A 34 0.36 -6.04 -7.73
N ASN A 35 1.14 -6.38 -8.76
CA ASN A 35 2.41 -5.70 -9.03
C ASN A 35 2.20 -4.23 -9.44
N HIS A 36 1.19 -3.94 -10.26
CA HIS A 36 0.84 -2.57 -10.63
C HIS A 36 0.28 -1.80 -9.44
N LEU A 37 -0.58 -2.41 -8.63
CA LEU A 37 -1.08 -1.79 -7.41
C LEU A 37 0.06 -1.39 -6.47
N LEU A 38 0.98 -2.33 -6.19
CA LEU A 38 2.15 -2.05 -5.34
C LEU A 38 3.09 -1.00 -5.94
N ARG A 39 3.26 -0.99 -7.27
CA ARG A 39 4.08 0.02 -7.95
C ARG A 39 3.46 1.41 -7.84
N ASN A 40 2.15 1.52 -8.07
CA ASN A 40 1.39 2.76 -7.95
C ASN A 40 1.46 3.30 -6.51
N PHE A 41 1.25 2.43 -5.52
CA PHE A 41 1.42 2.77 -4.11
C PHE A 41 2.83 3.29 -3.80
N CYS A 42 3.88 2.57 -4.19
CA CYS A 42 5.26 3.03 -3.97
C CYS A 42 5.56 4.37 -4.68
N ASN A 43 4.99 4.61 -5.86
CA ASN A 43 5.15 5.88 -6.56
C ASN A 43 4.48 7.03 -5.82
N LYS A 44 3.26 6.85 -5.29
CA LYS A 44 2.60 7.85 -4.45
C LYS A 44 3.44 8.21 -3.22
N LEU A 45 4.02 7.21 -2.55
CA LEU A 45 4.93 7.45 -1.42
C LEU A 45 6.20 8.21 -1.83
N LYS A 46 6.75 7.92 -3.02
CA LYS A 46 7.91 8.66 -3.56
C LYS A 46 7.56 10.11 -3.82
N ASP A 47 6.43 10.37 -4.47
CA ASP A 47 5.94 11.71 -4.76
C ASP A 47 5.74 12.49 -3.46
N LEU A 48 5.19 11.83 -2.44
CA LEU A 48 4.99 12.39 -1.10
C LEU A 48 6.32 12.72 -0.40
N SER A 49 7.35 11.88 -0.54
CA SER A 49 8.70 12.15 -0.02
C SER A 49 9.49 13.18 -0.84
N SER A 50 9.03 13.51 -2.04
CA SER A 50 9.77 14.40 -2.95
C SER A 50 9.93 15.81 -2.36
N PRO A 51 11.07 16.49 -2.60
CA PRO A 51 11.23 17.92 -2.36
C PRO A 51 10.10 18.76 -2.99
N SER A 52 9.60 18.33 -4.16
CA SER A 52 8.54 18.99 -4.92
C SER A 52 7.11 18.74 -4.43
N SER A 53 6.93 17.98 -3.34
CA SER A 53 5.62 17.77 -2.73
C SER A 53 5.01 19.11 -2.30
N HIS A 54 3.73 19.32 -2.60
CA HIS A 54 2.98 20.52 -2.23
C HIS A 54 2.74 20.65 -0.71
N LEU A 55 2.99 19.57 0.05
CA LEU A 55 2.77 19.50 1.48
C LEU A 55 3.99 20.02 2.26
N ILE A 56 3.77 20.84 3.28
CA ILE A 56 4.83 21.35 4.15
C ILE A 56 5.17 20.26 5.18
N ILE A 57 6.16 19.43 4.87
CA ILE A 57 6.58 18.29 5.71
C ILE A 57 8.06 18.46 6.08
N PRO A 58 8.45 18.25 7.34
CA PRO A 58 9.85 18.25 7.76
C PRO A 58 10.74 17.31 6.92
N LEU A 59 11.93 17.79 6.55
CA LEU A 59 12.86 17.07 5.67
C LEU A 59 13.30 15.71 6.24
N ASN A 60 13.48 15.62 7.56
CA ASN A 60 13.80 14.36 8.26
C ASN A 60 12.72 13.29 8.02
N LEU A 61 11.44 13.67 8.11
CA LEU A 61 10.32 12.75 7.92
C LEU A 61 10.19 12.30 6.47
N ARG A 62 10.40 13.21 5.50
CA ARG A 62 10.44 12.85 4.07
C ARG A 62 11.52 11.83 3.76
N LYS A 63 12.74 12.05 4.25
CA LYS A 63 13.87 11.11 4.09
C LYS A 63 13.58 9.76 4.75
N LYS A 64 12.94 9.77 5.93
CA LYS A 64 12.55 8.54 6.61
C LYS A 64 11.49 7.79 5.78
N LEU A 65 10.49 8.46 5.23
CA LEU A 65 9.53 7.84 4.32
C LEU A 65 10.24 7.20 3.11
N GLU A 66 11.07 7.98 2.41
CA GLU A 66 11.81 7.55 1.21
C GLU A 66 12.62 6.27 1.47
N SER A 67 13.38 6.26 2.57
CA SER A 67 14.21 5.10 2.97
C SER A 67 13.40 3.83 3.28
N ASN A 68 12.12 3.98 3.60
CA ASN A 68 11.24 2.87 4.01
C ASN A 68 10.26 2.41 2.93
N ILE A 69 10.16 3.06 1.77
CA ILE A 69 9.18 2.71 0.70
C ILE A 69 9.25 1.22 0.32
N LEU A 70 10.45 0.63 0.30
CA LEU A 70 10.59 -0.80 0.02
C LEU A 70 10.06 -1.67 1.16
N ARG A 71 10.26 -1.25 2.43
CA ARG A 71 9.70 -1.94 3.61
C ARG A 71 8.18 -1.96 3.55
N PHE A 72 7.53 -0.86 3.17
CA PHE A 72 6.08 -0.81 2.94
C PHE A 72 5.62 -1.91 1.97
N ARG A 73 6.28 -2.02 0.81
CA ARG A 73 5.96 -3.05 -0.19
C ARG A 73 6.17 -4.47 0.34
N ILE A 74 7.29 -4.71 1.03
CA ILE A 74 7.59 -6.03 1.61
C ILE A 74 6.56 -6.41 2.67
N SER A 75 6.16 -5.46 3.52
CA SER A 75 5.18 -5.67 4.57
C SER A 75 3.82 -6.10 4.02
N ILE A 76 3.33 -5.41 2.97
CA ILE A 76 2.08 -5.79 2.29
C ILE A 76 2.16 -7.22 1.73
N LYS A 77 3.27 -7.56 1.04
CA LYS A 77 3.44 -8.90 0.47
C LYS A 77 3.51 -9.99 1.54
N LYS A 78 4.19 -9.71 2.66
CA LYS A 78 4.32 -10.64 3.79
C LYS A 78 2.97 -10.90 4.45
N ALA A 79 2.22 -9.84 4.75
CA ALA A 79 0.88 -9.94 5.32
C ALA A 79 -0.07 -10.69 4.38
N ALA A 80 -0.09 -10.36 3.08
CA ALA A 80 -0.93 -11.04 2.10
C ALA A 80 -0.60 -12.54 2.02
N ALA A 81 0.68 -12.90 1.96
CA ALA A 81 1.13 -14.29 1.93
C ALA A 81 0.69 -15.06 3.19
N PHE A 82 0.80 -14.43 4.36
CA PHE A 82 0.35 -15.02 5.63
C PHE A 82 -1.17 -15.23 5.66
N ARG A 83 -1.96 -14.19 5.36
CA ARG A 83 -3.43 -14.26 5.42
C ARG A 83 -4.02 -15.26 4.41
N ILE A 84 -3.40 -15.40 3.23
CA ILE A 84 -3.82 -16.40 2.22
C ILE A 84 -3.71 -17.83 2.79
N GLN A 85 -2.67 -18.12 3.56
CA GLN A 85 -2.40 -19.45 4.13
C GLN A 85 -3.33 -19.82 5.31
N MET A 86 -4.04 -18.85 5.89
CA MET A 86 -4.99 -19.15 6.98
C MET A 86 -6.16 -20.02 6.49
N THR A 87 -6.67 -20.89 7.36
CA THR A 87 -7.81 -21.78 7.07
C THR A 87 -9.17 -21.12 7.27
N VAL A 88 -9.21 -19.85 7.68
CA VAL A 88 -10.45 -19.09 7.89
C VAL A 88 -11.11 -18.67 6.57
N PRO A 89 -12.42 -18.35 6.55
CA PRO A 89 -13.09 -17.80 5.38
C PRO A 89 -12.48 -16.49 4.86
N LEU A 90 -12.60 -16.23 3.55
CA LEU A 90 -12.11 -14.99 2.94
C LEU A 90 -12.69 -13.72 3.60
N ALA A 91 -13.95 -13.77 4.02
CA ALA A 91 -14.62 -12.68 4.73
C ALA A 91 -13.91 -12.28 6.04
N GLU A 92 -13.21 -13.22 6.69
CA GLU A 92 -12.41 -12.95 7.89
C GLU A 92 -10.97 -12.54 7.53
N LYS A 93 -10.41 -13.06 6.44
CA LYS A 93 -9.06 -12.67 5.97
C LYS A 93 -8.97 -11.19 5.59
N ILE A 94 -10.02 -10.66 4.97
CA ILE A 94 -10.06 -9.26 4.49
C ILE A 94 -9.87 -8.25 5.64
N PRO A 95 -10.68 -8.24 6.70
CA PRO A 95 -10.51 -7.28 7.80
C PRO A 95 -9.18 -7.48 8.54
N LEU A 96 -8.70 -8.73 8.67
CA LEU A 96 -7.38 -9.01 9.25
C LEU A 96 -6.25 -8.38 8.40
N PHE A 97 -6.31 -8.53 7.08
CA PHE A 97 -5.35 -7.92 6.17
C PHE A 97 -5.44 -6.38 6.16
N GLN A 98 -6.64 -5.81 6.27
CA GLN A 98 -6.81 -4.36 6.45
C GLN A 98 -6.19 -3.86 7.75
N ASN A 99 -6.27 -4.65 8.82
CA ASN A 99 -5.61 -4.33 10.09
C ASN A 99 -4.09 -4.39 9.96
N ASP A 100 -3.56 -5.39 9.26
CA ASP A 100 -2.12 -5.46 8.94
C ASP A 100 -1.65 -4.21 8.19
N ILE A 101 -2.46 -3.75 7.24
CA ILE A 101 -2.14 -2.57 6.44
C ILE A 101 -1.97 -1.32 7.30
N LYS A 102 -2.89 -1.10 8.24
CA LYS A 102 -2.82 0.02 9.18
C LYS A 102 -1.63 -0.12 10.13
N ASN A 103 -1.39 -1.33 10.61
CA ASN A 103 -0.38 -1.60 11.62
C ASN A 103 1.05 -1.54 11.08
N PHE A 104 1.32 -1.96 9.84
CA PHE A 104 2.71 -1.91 9.36
C PHE A 104 3.24 -0.48 9.26
N VAL A 105 2.37 0.53 9.09
CA VAL A 105 2.81 1.94 9.06
C VAL A 105 3.41 2.32 10.40
N ALA A 106 2.68 1.99 11.48
CA ALA A 106 3.15 2.14 12.85
C ALA A 106 4.47 1.37 13.08
N HIS A 107 4.51 0.10 12.68
CA HIS A 107 5.70 -0.74 12.80
C HIS A 107 6.94 -0.18 12.07
N ILE A 108 6.77 0.29 10.84
CA ILE A 108 7.87 0.83 10.02
C ILE A 108 8.49 2.08 10.67
N PHE A 109 7.68 2.81 11.44
CA PHE A 109 8.07 4.04 12.12
C PHE A 109 8.35 3.86 13.62
N GLY A 110 8.54 2.62 14.07
CA GLY A 110 9.04 2.30 15.41
C GLY A 110 7.96 2.10 16.48
N GLU A 111 6.69 2.01 16.10
CA GLU A 111 5.60 1.70 17.02
C GLU A 111 5.20 0.23 16.90
N TYR A 112 5.43 -0.53 17.98
CA TYR A 112 5.31 -1.99 17.97
C TYR A 112 4.14 -2.53 18.81
N SER A 113 3.38 -1.66 19.49
CA SER A 113 2.31 -2.05 20.42
C SER A 113 1.25 -3.00 19.85
N ASN A 114 0.98 -2.91 18.55
CA ASN A 114 -0.06 -3.71 17.87
C ASN A 114 0.52 -4.76 16.90
N CYS A 115 1.82 -5.06 16.98
CA CYS A 115 2.46 -6.01 16.08
C CYS A 115 2.11 -7.46 16.41
N GLU A 116 1.73 -8.23 15.39
CA GLU A 116 1.59 -9.69 15.49
C GLU A 116 2.94 -10.39 15.33
N GLU A 117 3.09 -11.53 15.99
CA GLU A 117 4.34 -12.31 16.07
C GLU A 117 4.85 -12.79 14.70
N TYR A 118 3.95 -13.12 13.77
CA TYR A 118 4.32 -13.52 12.41
C TYR A 118 5.08 -12.39 11.68
N PHE A 119 4.77 -11.15 12.04
CA PHE A 119 5.25 -9.95 11.38
C PHE A 119 6.48 -9.37 12.06
N CYS A 120 6.42 -9.22 13.39
CA CYS A 120 7.44 -8.61 14.24
C CYS A 120 7.94 -9.62 15.28
N LYS A 121 9.25 -9.79 15.38
CA LYS A 121 9.88 -10.69 16.36
C LYS A 121 10.21 -10.00 17.71
N GLY A 122 9.60 -8.85 17.99
CA GLY A 122 9.97 -8.00 19.13
C GLY A 122 11.08 -7.00 18.80
N THR A 123 11.45 -6.18 19.79
CA THR A 123 12.29 -4.99 19.64
C THR A 123 13.63 -5.32 19.00
N ILE A 124 13.90 -4.68 17.86
CA ILE A 124 15.27 -4.36 17.47
C ILE A 124 15.58 -3.10 18.28
N ASP A 125 16.45 -3.18 19.28
CA ASP A 125 16.70 -2.13 20.31
C ASP A 125 17.27 -0.78 19.77
N GLN A 126 16.99 -0.39 18.53
CA GLN A 126 17.68 0.72 17.85
C GLN A 126 16.82 1.60 16.93
N GLU A 127 15.54 1.34 16.70
CA GLU A 127 14.70 2.24 15.88
C GLU A 127 13.95 3.25 16.76
N GLU A 128 14.27 4.55 16.60
CA GLU A 128 13.52 5.65 17.19
C GLU A 128 12.05 5.61 16.75
N ASN A 129 11.14 5.67 17.71
CA ASN A 129 9.70 5.77 17.43
C ASN A 129 9.34 7.20 17.02
N ILE A 130 9.10 7.39 15.72
CA ILE A 130 8.74 8.70 15.16
C ILE A 130 7.23 8.86 14.93
N MET A 131 6.41 7.86 15.29
CA MET A 131 4.95 7.95 15.15
C MET A 131 4.33 9.18 15.83
N PRO A 132 4.75 9.59 17.05
CA PRO A 132 4.22 10.79 17.68
C PRO A 132 4.46 12.06 16.84
N GLU A 133 5.62 12.17 16.18
CA GLU A 133 5.93 13.30 15.31
C GLU A 133 5.09 13.27 14.03
N LEU A 134 4.92 12.10 13.42
CA LEU A 134 4.09 11.91 12.21
C LEU A 134 2.62 12.27 12.46
N ILE A 135 2.10 11.91 13.63
CA ILE A 135 0.74 12.27 14.04
C ILE A 135 0.64 13.78 14.25
N ARG A 136 1.60 14.37 14.99
CA ARG A 136 1.59 15.80 15.32
C ARG A 136 1.59 16.71 14.09
N CYS A 137 2.30 16.33 13.02
CA CYS A 137 2.36 17.11 11.79
C CYS A 137 1.29 16.72 10.75
N GLY A 138 0.41 15.75 11.05
CA GLY A 138 -0.60 15.25 10.11
C GLY A 138 -0.05 14.38 8.98
N PHE A 139 1.26 14.18 8.90
CA PHE A 139 1.90 13.47 7.80
C PHE A 139 1.49 11.98 7.74
N ILE A 140 1.06 11.42 8.86
CA ILE A 140 0.49 10.08 8.90
C ILE A 140 -0.75 9.95 7.99
N ASP A 141 -1.60 10.97 7.94
CA ASP A 141 -2.83 10.93 7.15
C ASP A 141 -2.52 10.92 5.65
N ASP A 142 -1.50 11.67 5.22
CA ASP A 142 -1.03 11.68 3.84
C ASP A 142 -0.45 10.32 3.42
N ILE A 143 0.30 9.66 4.31
CA ILE A 143 0.83 8.31 4.09
C ILE A 143 -0.32 7.31 3.99
N MET A 144 -1.32 7.41 4.87
CA MET A 144 -2.48 6.53 4.89
C MET A 144 -3.38 6.72 3.67
N ALA A 145 -3.48 7.94 3.13
CA ALA A 145 -4.21 8.24 1.89
C ALA A 145 -3.54 7.64 0.63
N CYS A 146 -2.29 7.18 0.72
CA CYS A 146 -1.62 6.52 -0.40
C CYS A 146 -2.07 5.06 -0.58
N LEU A 147 -2.57 4.42 0.48
CA LEU A 147 -3.04 3.02 0.53
C LEU A 147 -4.40 2.85 -0.17
#